data_AF-A0A834YGD4-F1
#
_entry.id   AF-A0A834YGD4-F1
#
_cell.length_a   1.000
_cell.length_b   1.000
_cell.length_c   1.000
_cell.angle_alpha   90.00
_cell.angle_beta   90.00
_cell.angle_gamma   90.00
#
_symmetry.space_group_name_H-M   'P 1'
#
loop_
_entity.id
_entity.type
_entity.pdbx_description
1 polymer ?
#
loop_
_entity_poly.entity_id
_entity_poly.type
_entity_poly.pdbx_seq_one_letter_code
_entity_poly.pdbx_strand_id
1 'polypeptide(L)' 'MKAYRSGGADPHGNQPGDLYASIKVQEDPIFLREGPDIHVGSVLNVTQLKSMWVTSGT' A
#
# COMPACT_ATOMS: atom_id res chain seq x y z
N MET A 1 -14.44 -2.29 0.99
CA MET A 1 -15.02 -2.64 -0.33
C MET A 1 -16.29 -3.43 -0.14
N LYS A 2 -17.31 -3.24 -0.97
CA LYS A 2 -18.60 -3.93 -0.88
C LYS A 2 -18.98 -4.54 -2.24
N ALA A 3 -19.37 -5.80 -2.24
CA ALA A 3 -19.98 -6.47 -3.39
C ALA A 3 -21.41 -6.89 -3.03
N TYR A 4 -22.37 -6.42 -3.82
CA TYR A 4 -23.78 -6.67 -3.55
C TYR A 4 -24.15 -8.13 -3.82
N ARG A 5 -24.97 -8.73 -2.96
CA ARG A 5 -25.55 -10.08 -3.16
C ARG A 5 -24.53 -11.18 -3.45
N SER A 6 -23.29 -10.97 -2.99
CA SER A 6 -22.13 -11.86 -3.19
C SER A 6 -21.69 -12.55 -1.89
N GLY A 7 -22.45 -12.36 -0.81
CA GLY A 7 -22.27 -13.05 0.47
C GLY A 7 -22.93 -14.43 0.48
N GLY A 8 -23.10 -14.99 1.67
CA GLY A 8 -23.70 -16.31 1.84
C GLY A 8 -25.12 -16.41 1.29
N ALA A 9 -25.47 -17.57 0.74
CA ALA A 9 -26.83 -17.90 0.34
C ALA A 9 -27.77 -17.93 1.56
N ASP A 10 -28.99 -17.42 1.40
CA ASP A 10 -30.04 -17.58 2.41
C ASP A 10 -30.64 -19.00 2.29
N PRO A 11 -30.62 -19.81 3.38
CA PRO A 11 -31.20 -21.16 3.39
C PRO A 11 -32.69 -21.21 3.01
N HIS A 12 -33.43 -20.11 3.14
CA HIS A 12 -34.85 -20.02 2.80
C HIS A 12 -35.12 -19.56 1.36
N GLY A 13 -34.08 -19.44 0.53
CA GLY A 13 -34.22 -19.09 -0.89
C GLY A 13 -34.43 -17.59 -1.15
N ASN A 14 -34.24 -16.74 -0.13
CA ASN A 14 -34.17 -15.31 -0.36
C ASN A 14 -32.81 -14.91 -0.96
N GLN A 15 -32.68 -13.61 -1.18
CA GLN A 15 -31.49 -13.01 -1.75
C GLN A 15 -30.23 -13.25 -0.89
N PRO A 16 -29.09 -13.60 -1.51
CA PRO A 16 -27.81 -13.65 -0.80
C PRO A 16 -27.44 -12.31 -0.17
N GLY A 17 -26.71 -12.36 0.94
CA GLY A 17 -26.20 -11.18 1.63
C GLY A 17 -25.12 -10.43 0.83
N ASP A 18 -24.63 -9.31 1.38
CA ASP A 18 -23.51 -8.57 0.79
C ASP A 18 -22.17 -9.07 1.32
N LEU A 19 -21.13 -9.00 0.48
CA LEU A 19 -19.75 -9.31 0.86
C LEU A 19 -18.99 -8.01 1.19
N TYR A 20 -18.41 -7.97 2.39
CA TYR A 20 -17.54 -6.88 2.83
C TYR A 20 -16.09 -7.35 2.89
N ALA A 21 -15.21 -6.65 2.17
CA ALA A 21 -13.79 -6.93 2.16
C ALA A 21 -12.99 -5.71 2.66
N SER A 22 -12.00 -5.98 3.51
CA SER A 22 -10.97 -5.05 3.94
C SER A 22 -9.65 -5.42 3.28
N ILE A 23 -8.97 -4.45 2.67
CA ILE A 23 -7.59 -4.64 2.21
C ILE A 23 -6.69 -4.48 3.42
N LYS A 24 -5.89 -5.50 3.73
CA LYS A 24 -4.81 -5.43 4.70
C LYS A 24 -3.51 -5.43 3.92
N VAL A 25 -2.76 -4.34 4.04
CA VAL A 25 -1.43 -4.23 3.41
C VAL A 25 -0.43 -4.83 4.40
N GLN A 26 0.35 -5.81 3.94
CA GLN A 26 1.46 -6.34 4.71
C GLN A 26 2.60 -5.32 4.70
N GLU A 27 3.27 -5.15 5.84
CA GLU A 27 4.48 -4.32 5.93
C GLU A 27 5.57 -4.87 5.01
N ASP A 28 6.21 -3.98 4.26
CA ASP A 28 7.36 -4.29 3.42
C ASP A 28 8.66 -3.89 4.15
N PRO A 29 9.70 -4.73 4.14
CA PRO A 29 10.93 -4.46 4.90
C PRO A 29 11.76 -3.30 4.34
N ILE A 30 11.52 -2.87 3.10
CA ILE A 30 12.26 -1.80 2.41
C ILE A 30 11.37 -0.56 2.24
N PHE A 31 10.10 -0.78 1.96
CA PHE A 31 9.15 0.27 1.62
C PHE A 31 8.18 0.54 2.77
N LEU A 32 8.20 1.76 3.28
CA LEU A 32 7.19 2.22 4.23
C LEU A 32 6.10 2.99 3.49
N ARG A 33 4.84 2.59 3.69
CA ARG A 33 3.69 3.28 3.11
C ARG A 33 3.08 4.24 4.13
N GLU A 34 3.08 5.52 3.80
CA GLU A 34 2.40 6.56 4.58
C GLU A 34 1.33 7.22 3.71
N GLY A 35 0.06 6.87 3.94
CA GLY A 35 -1.05 7.38 3.14
C GLY A 35 -0.94 7.03 1.64
N PRO A 36 -0.83 8.04 0.75
CA PRO A 36 -0.59 7.83 -0.69
C PRO A 36 0.89 7.63 -1.06
N ASP A 37 1.82 7.88 -0.14
CA ASP A 37 3.25 7.97 -0.42
C ASP A 37 4.01 6.68 -0.04
N ILE A 38 5.17 6.48 -0.68
CA ILE A 38 6.11 5.38 -0.44
C ILE A 38 7.47 5.96 -0.07
N HIS A 39 7.98 5.56 1.09
CA HIS A 39 9.27 5.97 1.61
C HIS A 39 10.27 4.81 1.52
N VAL A 40 11.52 5.14 1.20
CA VAL A 40 12.63 4.19 1.21
C VAL A 40 13.84 4.82 1.88
N GLY A 41 14.47 4.06 2.79
CA GLY A 41 15.73 4.47 3.41
C GLY A 41 16.89 4.28 2.45
N SER A 42 17.73 5.30 2.27
CA SER A 42 18.97 5.19 1.50
C SER A 42 20.17 5.40 2.41
N VAL A 43 21.08 4.43 2.43
CA VAL A 43 22.39 4.59 3.09
C VAL A 43 23.30 5.35 2.14
N LEU A 44 23.68 6.58 2.52
CA LEU A 44 24.62 7.40 1.76
C LEU A 44 25.99 7.42 2.44
N ASN A 45 27.04 7.15 1.68
CA ASN A 45 28.42 7.36 2.09
C ASN A 45 28.85 8.82 1.76
N VAL A 46 29.83 9.36 2.50
CA VAL A 46 30.42 10.70 2.35
C VAL A 46 30.78 11.03 0.89
N THR A 47 31.28 10.06 0.14
CA THR A 47 31.59 10.24 -1.29
C THR A 47 30.35 10.51 -2.14
N GLN A 48 29.22 9.87 -1.83
CA GLN A 48 27.95 10.05 -2.56
C GLN A 48 27.28 11.39 -2.23
N LEU A 49 27.40 11.85 -0.97
CA LEU A 49 26.96 13.18 -0.57
C LEU A 49 27.65 14.27 -1.40
N LYS A 50 28.96 14.14 -1.62
CA LYS A 50 29.73 15.11 -2.41
C LYS A 50 29.23 15.20 -3.86
N SER A 51 28.86 14.08 -4.48
CA SER A 51 28.31 14.09 -5.84
C SER A 51 26.93 14.75 -5.95
N MET A 52 26.09 14.66 -4.92
CA MET A 52 24.72 15.20 -4.97
C MET A 52 24.67 16.74 -4.95
N TRP A 53 25.59 17.37 -4.21
CA TRP A 53 25.76 18.83 -4.23
C TRP A 53 26.37 19.36 -5.53
N VAL A 54 27.19 18.54 -6.21
CA VAL A 54 27.81 18.91 -7.49
C VAL A 54 26.79 18.89 -8.64
N THR A 55 25.79 17.99 -8.59
CA THR A 55 24.79 17.86 -9.66
C THR A 55 23.57 18.77 -9.51
N SER A 56 23.38 19.42 -8.35
CA SER A 56 22.28 20.36 -8.09
C SER A 56 22.65 21.84 -8.34
N GLY A 57 23.91 22.11 -8.71
CA GLY A 57 24.41 23.43 -9.07
C GLY A 57 24.79 23.52 -10.56
N THR A 58 23.79 23.55 -11.43
CA THR A 58 23.87 24.10 -12.81
C THR A 58 22.51 24.64 -13.21
#